data_AF-A0A4Y9Y978-F1
#
_entry.id   AF-A0A4Y9Y978-F1
#
_cell.length_a   1.000
_cell.length_b   1.000
_cell.length_c   1.000
_cell.angle_alpha   90.00
_cell.angle_beta   90.00
_cell.angle_gamma   90.00
#
_symmetry.space_group_name_H-M   'P 1'
#
loop_
_entity.id
_entity.type
_entity.pdbx_description
1 polymer ?
#
loop_
_entity_poly.entity_id
_entity_poly.type
_entity_poly.pdbx_seq_one_letter_code
_entity_poly.pdbx_strand_id
1 'polypeptide(L)'
;MSRPGDVAALLDHLELPRTTRFKFSSANDEHAADNVNLFASISRHLSRSGTGPSSITDLLVHDRMLSVLVTARVALAGLDETDETMFSINMPSNLERLSQTLSLFFSTIAFESLLSLSFVGGYQYANAPCWRGIFQQLSSVRLLQTSMLGILPFLEHLRAGTEEVATFPNLEVISIPDFWSSILSLDDVELHAIQEKIYDVLESRISRARALQKLALCGEGPANFGTDWIVRLHQLVSEITAQLPTIPSRSTNGCK
;
A
#
# COMPACT_ATOMS: atom_id res chain seq x y z
N MET A 1 -22.86 4.50 16.69
CA MET A 1 -21.57 4.14 16.06
C MET A 1 -20.47 4.59 17.01
N SER A 2 -19.43 3.78 17.18
CA SER A 2 -18.38 4.01 18.18
C SER A 2 -17.43 5.12 17.75
N ARG A 3 -16.90 5.90 18.71
CA ARG A 3 -15.85 6.89 18.44
C ARG A 3 -14.46 6.23 18.50
N PRO A 4 -13.44 6.76 17.78
CA PRO A 4 -12.08 6.24 17.85
C PRO A 4 -11.51 6.18 19.28
N GLY A 5 -11.76 7.22 20.10
CA GLY A 5 -11.31 7.27 21.49
C GLY A 5 -11.94 6.19 22.39
N ASP A 6 -13.22 5.86 22.19
CA ASP A 6 -13.90 4.80 22.95
C ASP A 6 -13.26 3.43 22.65
N VAL A 7 -12.93 3.18 21.38
CA VAL A 7 -12.25 1.96 20.95
C VAL A 7 -10.81 1.94 21.48
N ALA A 8 -10.10 3.07 21.47
CA ALA A 8 -8.76 3.18 22.03
C ALA A 8 -8.70 2.72 23.50
N ALA A 9 -9.65 3.18 24.32
CA ALA A 9 -9.76 2.78 25.71
C ALA A 9 -10.10 1.29 25.88
N LEU A 10 -10.93 0.73 25.00
CA LEU A 10 -11.26 -0.70 25.02
C LEU A 10 -10.05 -1.58 24.66
N LEU A 11 -9.24 -1.17 23.68
CA LEU A 11 -8.03 -1.90 23.28
C LEU A 11 -6.96 -1.97 24.37
N ASP A 12 -7.00 -1.05 25.33
CA ASP A 12 -6.12 -1.11 26.50
C ASP A 12 -6.49 -2.23 27.49
N HIS A 13 -7.69 -2.81 27.37
CA HIS A 13 -8.24 -3.76 28.34
C HIS A 13 -8.75 -5.07 27.73
N LEU A 14 -8.81 -5.20 26.40
CA LEU A 14 -9.38 -6.35 25.71
C LEU A 14 -8.39 -7.02 24.75
N GLU A 15 -8.39 -8.35 24.75
CA GLU A 15 -7.77 -9.15 23.70
C GLU A 15 -8.69 -9.24 22.49
N LEU A 16 -8.18 -8.89 21.30
CA LEU A 16 -8.96 -8.94 20.08
C LEU A 16 -8.93 -10.34 19.45
N PRO A 17 -10.04 -10.78 18.83
CA PRO A 17 -10.01 -11.97 18.01
C PRO A 17 -9.14 -11.75 16.76
N ARG A 18 -8.77 -12.89 16.14
CA ARG A 18 -8.03 -12.99 14.87
C ARG A 18 -8.50 -11.99 13.80
N THR A 19 -9.80 -11.82 13.64
CA THR A 19 -10.35 -10.84 12.70
C THR A 19 -11.18 -9.82 13.47
N THR A 20 -10.83 -8.54 13.35
CA THR A 20 -11.57 -7.47 14.02
C THR A 20 -11.90 -6.35 13.04
N ARG A 21 -13.17 -5.92 13.05
CA ARG A 21 -13.67 -4.84 12.20
C ARG A 21 -14.16 -3.68 13.04
N PHE A 22 -13.56 -2.52 12.85
CA PHE A 22 -13.99 -1.27 13.44
C PHE A 22 -14.64 -0.38 12.39
N LYS A 23 -15.80 0.18 12.76
CA LYS A 23 -16.53 1.12 11.93
C LYS A 23 -16.76 2.40 12.71
N PHE A 24 -16.14 3.48 12.25
CA PHE A 24 -16.22 4.76 12.89
C PHE A 24 -17.24 5.64 12.16
N SER A 25 -18.09 6.34 12.92
CA SER A 25 -18.84 7.48 12.39
C SER A 25 -18.02 8.74 12.67
N SER A 26 -17.45 9.37 11.66
CA SER A 26 -17.00 10.76 11.81
C SER A 26 -17.80 11.61 10.82
N ALA A 27 -18.86 12.23 11.32
CA ALA A 27 -19.55 13.27 10.58
C ALA A 27 -18.89 14.65 10.76
N ASN A 28 -17.98 14.81 11.74
CA ASN A 28 -17.45 16.11 12.16
C ASN A 28 -15.93 16.13 12.39
N ASP A 29 -15.39 17.34 12.33
CA ASP A 29 -14.00 17.74 12.14
C ASP A 29 -13.08 17.66 13.38
N GLU A 30 -13.56 17.20 14.53
CA GLU A 30 -12.89 17.45 15.83
C GLU A 30 -12.02 16.30 16.38
N HIS A 31 -11.71 15.26 15.60
CA HIS A 31 -11.27 13.97 16.18
C HIS A 31 -9.84 13.51 15.80
N ALA A 32 -8.95 14.38 15.34
CA ALA A 32 -7.58 14.00 15.01
C ALA A 32 -6.84 13.36 16.21
N ALA A 33 -7.01 13.93 17.41
CA ALA A 33 -6.42 13.40 18.65
C ALA A 33 -6.97 12.00 19.01
N ASP A 34 -8.25 11.75 18.75
CA ASP A 34 -8.87 10.44 19.00
C ASP A 34 -8.31 9.36 18.06
N ASN A 35 -7.99 9.73 16.81
CA ASN A 35 -7.33 8.82 15.87
C ASN A 35 -5.88 8.51 16.31
N VAL A 36 -5.13 9.50 16.82
CA VAL A 36 -3.80 9.28 17.41
C VAL A 36 -3.88 8.27 18.56
N ASN A 37 -4.81 8.50 19.49
CA ASN A 37 -5.00 7.63 20.64
C ASN A 37 -5.40 6.21 20.21
N LEU A 38 -6.30 6.09 19.23
CA LEU A 38 -6.68 4.81 18.66
C LEU A 38 -5.47 4.07 18.07
N PHE A 39 -4.66 4.72 17.22
CA PHE A 39 -3.52 4.06 16.57
C PHE A 39 -2.42 3.70 17.55
N ALA A 40 -2.16 4.56 18.54
CA ALA A 40 -1.24 4.24 19.63
C ALA A 40 -1.74 3.04 20.46
N SER A 41 -3.04 2.98 20.77
CA SER A 41 -3.63 1.84 21.48
C SER A 41 -3.62 0.57 20.62
N ILE A 42 -3.85 0.65 19.30
CA ILE A 42 -3.67 -0.49 18.37
C ILE A 42 -2.22 -0.96 18.38
N SER A 43 -1.25 -0.07 18.22
CA SER A 43 0.17 -0.44 18.26
C SER A 43 0.53 -1.12 19.57
N ARG A 44 0.04 -0.61 20.70
CA ARG A 44 0.28 -1.16 22.02
C ARG A 44 -0.41 -2.50 22.21
N HIS A 45 -1.62 -2.65 21.69
CA HIS A 45 -2.37 -3.89 21.69
C HIS A 45 -1.62 -4.99 20.91
N LEU A 46 -1.15 -4.66 19.71
CA LEU A 46 -0.37 -5.56 18.84
C LEU A 46 1.00 -5.92 19.43
N SER A 47 1.60 -5.06 20.26
CA SER A 47 2.87 -5.34 20.93
C SER A 47 2.73 -6.09 22.26
N ARG A 48 1.62 -5.87 23.00
CA ARG A 48 1.30 -6.58 24.25
C ARG A 48 1.01 -8.06 24.04
N SER A 49 0.57 -8.46 22.84
CA SER A 49 0.29 -9.85 22.49
C SER A 49 1.54 -10.76 22.47
N GLY A 50 2.74 -10.20 22.72
CA GLY A 50 3.86 -10.85 23.41
C GLY A 50 4.55 -12.03 22.70
N THR A 51 5.77 -11.82 22.18
CA THR A 51 6.78 -12.81 21.72
C THR A 51 6.38 -13.91 20.73
N GLY A 52 5.09 -14.15 20.50
CA GLY A 52 4.56 -14.91 19.38
C GLY A 52 4.15 -13.97 18.24
N PRO A 53 3.94 -14.50 17.03
CA PRO A 53 3.35 -13.71 15.95
C PRO A 53 2.00 -13.15 16.46
N SER A 54 1.87 -11.82 16.41
CA SER A 54 0.61 -11.13 16.70
C SER A 54 -0.50 -11.85 15.95
N SER A 55 -1.66 -12.08 16.59
CA SER A 55 -2.74 -12.81 15.94
C SER A 55 -3.07 -12.09 14.64
N ILE A 56 -3.30 -10.78 14.70
CA ILE A 56 -3.55 -9.91 13.55
C ILE A 56 -2.26 -9.62 12.78
N THR A 57 -2.23 -9.99 11.51
CA THR A 57 -1.09 -9.85 10.60
C THR A 57 -1.38 -8.95 9.41
N ASP A 58 -2.65 -8.62 9.18
CA ASP A 58 -3.09 -7.87 8.01
C ASP A 58 -3.92 -6.66 8.44
N LEU A 59 -3.89 -5.62 7.61
CA LEU A 59 -4.61 -4.38 7.80
C LEU A 59 -5.36 -4.03 6.53
N LEU A 60 -6.59 -3.57 6.72
CA LEU A 60 -7.44 -3.05 5.67
C LEU A 60 -8.06 -1.72 6.12
N VAL A 61 -7.82 -0.65 5.37
CA VAL A 61 -8.46 0.66 5.59
C VAL A 61 -9.39 0.94 4.42
N HIS A 62 -10.65 1.22 4.73
CA HIS A 62 -11.69 1.57 3.78
C HIS A 62 -12.09 3.03 3.93
N ASP A 63 -12.39 3.66 2.80
CA ASP A 63 -13.11 4.93 2.74
C ASP A 63 -14.53 4.69 2.20
N ARG A 64 -15.49 5.51 2.63
CA ARG A 64 -16.88 5.39 2.17
C ARG A 64 -17.06 5.57 0.65
N MET A 65 -16.16 6.29 -0.03
CA MET A 65 -16.23 6.50 -1.48
C MET A 65 -15.36 5.51 -2.27
N LEU A 66 -14.23 5.08 -1.70
CA LEU A 66 -13.30 4.14 -2.33
C LEU A 66 -13.34 2.83 -1.53
N SER A 67 -14.08 1.85 -2.06
CA SER A 67 -14.41 0.56 -1.42
C SER A 67 -13.26 -0.14 -0.69
N VAL A 68 -12.01 0.03 -1.12
CA VAL A 68 -10.77 -0.30 -0.38
C VAL A 68 -9.74 0.79 -0.68
N LEU A 69 -9.03 1.26 0.34
CA LEU A 69 -8.05 2.33 0.17
C LEU A 69 -6.62 1.87 0.44
N VAL A 70 -6.40 1.14 1.54
CA VAL A 70 -5.09 0.59 1.90
C VAL A 70 -5.22 -0.84 2.35
N THR A 71 -4.37 -1.69 1.80
CA THR A 71 -4.17 -3.06 2.31
C THR A 71 -2.70 -3.24 2.64
N ALA A 72 -2.39 -3.66 3.87
CA ALA A 72 -1.04 -4.00 4.28
C ALA A 72 -1.02 -5.42 4.82
N ARG A 73 -0.11 -6.27 4.33
CA ARG A 73 -0.09 -7.71 4.65
C ARG A 73 1.31 -8.19 5.01
N VAL A 74 1.38 -9.09 5.99
CA VAL A 74 2.61 -9.79 6.38
C VAL A 74 2.90 -10.97 5.45
N ALA A 75 1.87 -11.61 4.89
CA ALA A 75 2.06 -12.66 3.89
C ALA A 75 2.03 -12.08 2.46
N LEU A 76 2.95 -12.55 1.60
CA LEU A 76 2.88 -12.33 0.15
C LEU A 76 1.79 -13.21 -0.51
N ALA A 77 1.34 -14.26 0.20
CA ALA A 77 0.33 -15.20 -0.25
C ALA A 77 -1.01 -14.93 0.44
N GLY A 78 -2.09 -14.99 -0.33
CA GLY A 78 -3.45 -14.86 0.17
C GLY A 78 -3.78 -15.97 1.15
N LEU A 79 -4.14 -15.58 2.36
CA LEU A 79 -5.11 -16.35 3.12
C LEU A 79 -6.46 -16.17 2.41
N ASP A 80 -7.27 -17.23 2.37
CA ASP A 80 -8.67 -17.11 1.98
C ASP A 80 -9.32 -15.99 2.81
N GLU A 81 -10.25 -15.21 2.27
CA GLU A 81 -10.93 -14.12 3.04
C GLU A 81 -11.51 -14.61 4.39
N THR A 82 -11.74 -15.91 4.51
CA THR A 82 -12.24 -16.59 5.72
C THR A 82 -11.16 -16.91 6.76
N ASP A 83 -9.88 -16.93 6.39
CA ASP A 83 -8.74 -17.21 7.28
C ASP A 83 -7.83 -15.99 7.52
N GLU A 84 -8.18 -14.81 6.97
CA GLU A 84 -7.40 -13.57 7.12
C GLU A 84 -7.44 -13.02 8.55
N THR A 85 -6.24 -12.85 9.13
CA THR A 85 -6.06 -12.23 10.44
C THR A 85 -5.95 -10.73 10.30
N MET A 86 -7.11 -10.07 10.20
CA MET A 86 -7.23 -8.72 9.67
C MET A 86 -7.80 -7.71 10.68
N PHE A 87 -7.20 -6.52 10.67
CA PHE A 87 -7.74 -5.30 11.27
C PHE A 87 -8.40 -4.44 10.18
N SER A 88 -9.72 -4.21 10.27
CA SER A 88 -10.44 -3.38 9.28
C SER A 88 -10.90 -2.06 9.90
N ILE A 89 -10.53 -0.93 9.27
CA ILE A 89 -10.92 0.42 9.68
C ILE A 89 -11.76 1.05 8.59
N ASN A 90 -13.00 1.43 8.91
CA ASN A 90 -13.84 2.19 7.99
C ASN A 90 -13.87 3.67 8.40
N MET A 91 -13.31 4.53 7.55
CA MET A 91 -13.32 5.98 7.72
C MET A 91 -14.45 6.64 6.90
N PRO A 92 -14.97 7.78 7.36
CA PRO A 92 -15.92 8.59 6.60
C PRO A 92 -15.21 9.38 5.49
N SER A 93 -15.98 9.70 4.45
CA SER A 93 -15.53 10.31 3.20
C SER A 93 -14.85 11.67 3.41
N ASN A 94 -13.52 11.67 3.49
CA ASN A 94 -12.67 12.86 3.34
C ASN A 94 -11.24 12.43 2.99
N LEU A 95 -10.88 12.55 1.72
CA LEU A 95 -9.62 12.02 1.18
C LEU A 95 -8.36 12.76 1.69
N GLU A 96 -8.46 14.05 2.07
CA GLU A 96 -7.34 14.79 2.64
C GLU A 96 -7.00 14.30 4.05
N ARG A 97 -8.02 14.13 4.90
CA ARG A 97 -7.87 13.58 6.26
C ARG A 97 -7.39 12.16 6.25
N LEU A 98 -7.78 11.42 5.23
CA LEU A 98 -7.39 10.03 5.04
C LEU A 98 -5.87 9.92 4.84
N SER A 99 -5.27 10.81 4.06
CA SER A 99 -3.82 10.88 3.93
C SER A 99 -3.13 11.15 5.27
N GLN A 100 -3.63 12.10 6.06
CA GLN A 100 -3.08 12.44 7.38
C GLN A 100 -3.23 11.28 8.37
N THR A 101 -4.38 10.63 8.35
CA THR A 101 -4.72 9.48 9.20
C THR A 101 -3.83 8.29 8.89
N LEU A 102 -3.64 7.95 7.61
CA LEU A 102 -2.74 6.87 7.19
C LEU A 102 -1.29 7.18 7.56
N SER A 103 -0.85 8.41 7.34
CA SER A 103 0.50 8.83 7.73
C SER A 103 0.74 8.66 9.22
N LEU A 104 -0.19 9.15 10.04
CA LEU A 104 -0.12 9.01 11.48
C LEU A 104 -0.08 7.53 11.87
N PHE A 105 -0.98 6.72 11.30
CA PHE A 105 -1.04 5.29 11.52
C PHE A 105 0.30 4.59 11.23
N PHE A 106 0.87 4.77 10.03
CA PHE A 106 2.14 4.16 9.64
C PHE A 106 3.33 4.65 10.47
N SER A 107 3.29 5.88 11.00
CA SER A 107 4.30 6.39 11.91
C SER A 107 4.19 5.86 13.35
N THR A 108 3.02 5.34 13.72
CA THR A 108 2.73 4.89 15.10
C THR A 108 2.86 3.39 15.31
N ILE A 109 2.71 2.57 14.27
CA ILE A 109 2.79 1.11 14.37
C ILE A 109 4.07 0.63 13.70
N ALA A 110 4.88 -0.13 14.43
CA ALA A 110 6.09 -0.75 13.91
C ALA A 110 5.73 -1.92 12.99
N PHE A 111 5.95 -1.74 11.70
CA PHE A 111 5.57 -2.69 10.65
C PHE A 111 6.76 -3.50 10.11
N GLU A 112 7.54 -4.07 11.02
CA GLU A 112 8.78 -4.78 10.69
C GLU A 112 8.54 -6.04 9.84
N SER A 113 7.33 -6.59 9.83
CA SER A 113 6.95 -7.81 9.11
C SER A 113 6.06 -7.56 7.89
N LEU A 114 5.70 -6.31 7.57
CA LEU A 114 4.87 -6.03 6.39
C LEU A 114 5.65 -6.35 5.11
N LEU A 115 5.12 -7.26 4.31
CA LEU A 115 5.72 -7.67 3.03
C LEU A 115 4.99 -7.09 1.82
N SER A 116 3.71 -6.76 1.95
CA SER A 116 2.89 -6.27 0.86
C SER A 116 2.09 -5.03 1.27
N LEU A 117 2.02 -4.06 0.37
CA LEU A 117 1.32 -2.79 0.56
C LEU A 117 0.57 -2.39 -0.71
N SER A 118 -0.72 -2.11 -0.58
CA SER A 118 -1.59 -1.70 -1.70
C SER A 118 -2.27 -0.38 -1.37
N PHE A 119 -2.29 0.57 -2.31
CA PHE A 119 -2.97 1.87 -2.21
C PHE A 119 -3.86 2.13 -3.42
N VAL A 120 -5.16 2.36 -3.24
CA VAL A 120 -6.07 2.65 -4.37
C VAL A 120 -6.47 4.13 -4.43
N GLY A 121 -6.08 4.94 -3.44
CA GLY A 121 -6.33 6.39 -3.43
C GLY A 121 -5.82 7.11 -2.17
N GLY A 122 -6.23 8.37 -1.97
CA GLY A 122 -5.97 9.16 -0.75
C GLY A 122 -4.56 9.78 -0.65
N TYR A 123 -3.58 9.28 -1.40
CA TYR A 123 -2.18 9.69 -1.32
C TYR A 123 -1.82 10.98 -2.12
N GLN A 124 -2.68 11.40 -3.05
CA GLN A 124 -2.40 12.46 -4.04
C GLN A 124 -2.74 13.91 -3.60
N TYR A 125 -3.03 14.15 -2.32
CA TYR A 125 -3.57 15.46 -1.88
C TYR A 125 -2.47 16.41 -1.38
N ALA A 126 -2.50 17.66 -1.88
CA ALA A 126 -1.44 18.68 -1.72
C ALA A 126 -1.11 19.11 -0.26
N ASN A 127 -1.98 18.78 0.70
CA ASN A 127 -1.79 19.07 2.13
C ASN A 127 -1.43 17.84 2.97
N ALA A 128 -1.05 16.73 2.31
CA ALA A 128 -0.63 15.52 2.98
C ALA A 128 0.73 15.70 3.69
N PRO A 129 0.94 15.04 4.84
CA PRO A 129 2.25 15.00 5.51
C PRO A 129 3.32 14.34 4.62
N CYS A 130 4.60 14.57 4.96
CA CYS A 130 5.74 14.03 4.21
C CYS A 130 5.80 12.50 4.29
N TRP A 131 5.17 11.82 3.32
CA TRP A 131 5.15 10.36 3.16
C TRP A 131 6.53 9.74 3.02
N ARG A 132 7.52 10.54 2.61
CA ARG A 132 8.93 10.12 2.47
C ARG A 132 9.47 9.48 3.75
N GLY A 133 9.25 10.10 4.91
CA GLY A 133 9.72 9.58 6.20
C GLY A 133 9.03 8.27 6.61
N ILE A 134 7.76 8.12 6.23
CA ILE A 134 6.99 6.89 6.47
C ILE A 134 7.53 5.75 5.62
N PHE A 135 7.74 6.00 4.34
CA PHE A 135 8.22 4.96 3.42
C PHE A 135 9.63 4.47 3.73
N GLN A 136 10.47 5.29 4.37
CA GLN A 136 11.77 4.87 4.90
C GLN A 136 11.63 3.84 6.04
N GLN A 137 10.57 3.93 6.84
CA GLN A 137 10.29 3.00 7.95
C GLN A 137 9.68 1.67 7.48
N LEU A 138 9.14 1.62 6.26
CA LEU A 138 8.53 0.42 5.68
C LEU A 138 9.56 -0.44 4.92
N SER A 139 10.70 -0.72 5.57
CA SER A 139 11.84 -1.35 4.91
C SER A 139 11.58 -2.79 4.46
N SER A 140 10.64 -3.49 5.09
CA SER A 140 10.33 -4.91 4.82
C SER A 140 9.40 -5.14 3.64
N VAL A 141 8.78 -4.08 3.11
CA VAL A 141 7.83 -4.19 2.00
C VAL A 141 8.56 -4.63 0.73
N ARG A 142 8.08 -5.73 0.16
CA ARG A 142 8.60 -6.37 -1.06
C ARG A 142 7.64 -6.21 -2.23
N LEU A 143 6.33 -6.09 -1.99
CA LEU A 143 5.32 -5.82 -3.00
C LEU A 143 4.64 -4.49 -2.71
N LEU A 144 4.57 -3.65 -3.73
CA LEU A 144 3.74 -2.46 -3.74
C LEU A 144 2.73 -2.56 -4.88
N GLN A 145 1.47 -2.29 -4.57
CA GLN A 145 0.42 -2.10 -5.55
C GLN A 145 -0.16 -0.68 -5.43
N THR A 146 -0.34 0.03 -6.54
CA THR A 146 -1.02 1.34 -6.50
C THR A 146 -1.71 1.68 -7.81
N SER A 147 -2.77 2.49 -7.77
CA SER A 147 -3.46 2.95 -8.99
C SER A 147 -2.60 3.90 -9.82
N MET A 148 -2.96 4.13 -11.08
CA MET A 148 -2.26 5.10 -11.95
C MET A 148 -2.26 6.54 -11.42
N LEU A 149 -3.29 6.94 -10.70
CA LEU A 149 -3.32 8.24 -10.04
C LEU A 149 -2.41 8.27 -8.80
N GLY A 150 -2.30 7.13 -8.10
CA GLY A 150 -1.43 6.99 -6.93
C GLY A 150 0.06 6.78 -7.28
N ILE A 151 0.39 6.23 -8.45
CA ILE A 151 1.78 5.90 -8.80
C ILE A 151 2.62 7.16 -9.05
N LEU A 152 2.06 8.21 -9.66
CA LEU A 152 2.87 9.37 -10.06
C LEU A 152 3.44 10.17 -8.88
N PRO A 153 2.68 10.53 -7.84
CA PRO A 153 3.26 11.17 -6.68
C PRO A 153 4.12 10.18 -5.87
N PHE A 154 3.93 8.87 -6.06
CA PHE A 154 4.67 7.84 -5.34
C PHE A 154 6.08 7.67 -5.91
N LEU A 155 6.16 7.64 -7.25
CA LEU A 155 7.39 7.66 -8.00
C LEU A 155 8.27 8.87 -7.64
N GLU A 156 7.69 10.01 -7.28
CA GLU A 156 8.46 11.18 -6.80
C GLU A 156 9.16 10.93 -5.47
N HIS A 157 8.57 10.14 -4.58
CA HIS A 157 9.19 9.74 -3.31
C HIS A 157 10.14 8.56 -3.45
N LEU A 158 9.95 7.72 -4.47
CA LEU A 158 10.92 6.70 -4.85
C LEU A 158 12.13 7.25 -5.59
N ARG A 159 11.98 8.37 -6.32
CA ARG A 159 13.09 9.03 -7.01
C ARG A 159 14.12 9.42 -5.95
N ALA A 160 15.28 8.80 -6.07
CA ALA A 160 16.30 8.87 -5.03
C ALA A 160 16.75 10.32 -4.83
N GLY A 161 16.54 10.87 -3.63
CA GLY A 161 17.20 12.09 -3.19
C GLY A 161 18.65 11.81 -2.81
N THR A 162 19.42 12.78 -2.34
CA THR A 162 20.81 12.60 -1.85
C THR A 162 20.90 11.85 -0.50
N GLU A 163 19.88 11.08 -0.13
CA GLU A 163 19.72 10.47 1.19
C GLU A 163 20.52 9.16 1.31
N GLU A 164 20.94 8.84 2.55
CA GLU A 164 21.74 7.64 2.87
C GLU A 164 20.95 6.32 2.73
N VAL A 165 19.63 6.35 2.86
CA VAL A 165 18.77 5.15 2.82
C VAL A 165 17.70 5.29 1.74
N ALA A 166 17.64 4.31 0.84
CA ALA A 166 16.63 4.28 -0.22
C ALA A 166 15.24 3.99 0.35
N THR A 167 14.23 4.74 -0.11
CA THR A 167 12.82 4.47 0.13
C THR A 167 12.45 3.05 -0.35
N PHE A 168 11.81 2.23 0.50
CA PHE A 168 11.52 0.81 0.23
C PHE A 168 12.75 0.02 -0.31
N PRO A 169 13.80 -0.16 0.51
CA PRO A 169 15.05 -0.77 0.06
C PRO A 169 14.89 -2.23 -0.41
N ASN A 170 13.89 -2.96 0.08
CA ASN A 170 13.63 -4.36 -0.26
C ASN A 170 12.51 -4.57 -1.28
N LEU A 171 12.03 -3.50 -1.94
CA LEU A 171 10.96 -3.61 -2.93
C LEU A 171 11.38 -4.48 -4.12
N GLU A 172 10.60 -5.50 -4.42
CA GLU A 172 10.83 -6.46 -5.50
C GLU A 172 9.76 -6.38 -6.59
N VAL A 173 8.54 -5.98 -6.23
CA VAL A 173 7.39 -5.95 -7.15
C VAL A 173 6.67 -4.62 -7.06
N ILE A 174 6.46 -3.99 -8.21
CA ILE A 174 5.52 -2.87 -8.38
C ILE A 174 4.37 -3.36 -9.26
N SER A 175 3.14 -3.17 -8.79
CA SER A 175 1.92 -3.51 -9.51
C SER A 175 1.06 -2.26 -9.69
N ILE A 176 0.64 -1.99 -10.92
CA ILE A 176 -0.25 -0.90 -11.28
C ILE A 176 -1.51 -1.51 -11.90
N PRO A 177 -2.57 -1.73 -11.11
CA PRO A 177 -3.86 -2.19 -11.61
C PRO A 177 -4.43 -1.23 -12.65
N ASP A 178 -5.08 -1.76 -13.67
CA ASP A 178 -5.75 -1.00 -14.74
C ASP A 178 -4.86 0.07 -15.42
N PHE A 179 -3.54 -0.15 -15.42
CA PHE A 179 -2.55 0.72 -16.05
C PHE A 179 -2.95 1.06 -17.49
N TRP A 180 -3.17 0.04 -18.31
CA TRP A 180 -3.44 0.23 -19.73
C TRP A 180 -4.74 0.99 -19.97
N SER A 181 -5.82 0.59 -19.30
CA SER A 181 -7.11 1.28 -19.38
C SER A 181 -7.02 2.75 -18.97
N SER A 182 -6.18 3.07 -17.98
CA SER A 182 -6.02 4.43 -17.46
C SER A 182 -5.22 5.36 -18.36
N ILE A 183 -4.33 4.82 -19.21
CA ILE A 183 -3.52 5.65 -20.12
C ILE A 183 -4.17 5.86 -21.49
N LEU A 184 -5.24 5.11 -21.82
CA LEU A 184 -5.95 5.26 -23.10
C LEU A 184 -6.57 6.66 -23.30
N SER A 185 -6.86 7.37 -22.21
CA SER A 185 -7.44 8.71 -22.25
C SER A 185 -6.42 9.85 -22.29
N LEU A 186 -5.12 9.54 -22.19
CA LEU A 186 -4.04 10.52 -22.16
C LEU A 186 -3.60 10.90 -23.57
N ASP A 187 -3.09 12.12 -23.73
CA ASP A 187 -2.40 12.49 -24.96
C ASP A 187 -0.96 11.92 -25.01
N ASP A 188 -0.34 11.98 -26.20
CA ASP A 188 1.01 11.44 -26.41
C ASP A 188 2.07 12.09 -25.51
N VAL A 189 1.89 13.37 -25.15
CA VAL A 189 2.83 14.13 -24.33
C VAL A 189 2.75 13.69 -22.87
N GLU A 190 1.53 13.59 -22.33
CA GLU A 190 1.24 13.12 -20.98
C GLU A 190 1.71 11.68 -20.80
N LEU A 191 1.40 10.82 -21.78
CA LEU A 191 1.85 9.44 -21.80
C LEU A 191 3.37 9.34 -21.76
N HIS A 192 4.05 10.06 -22.66
CA HIS A 192 5.51 10.02 -22.72
C HIS A 192 6.14 10.49 -21.40
N ALA A 193 5.57 11.54 -20.79
CA ALA A 193 6.02 12.03 -19.49
C ALA A 193 5.88 10.97 -18.38
N ILE A 194 4.78 10.21 -18.35
CA ILE A 194 4.59 9.11 -17.40
C ILE A 194 5.60 7.97 -17.65
N GLN A 195 5.79 7.61 -18.91
CA GLN A 195 6.71 6.54 -19.32
C GLN A 195 8.16 6.85 -18.92
N GLU A 196 8.64 8.06 -19.19
CA GLU A 196 9.98 8.50 -18.79
C GLU A 196 10.09 8.61 -17.27
N LYS A 197 9.06 9.09 -16.57
CA LYS A 197 9.07 9.16 -15.09
C LYS A 197 9.19 7.78 -14.44
N ILE A 198 8.50 6.76 -14.98
CA ILE A 198 8.65 5.38 -14.52
C ILE A 198 10.09 4.90 -14.78
N TYR A 199 10.61 5.12 -15.99
CA TYR A 199 11.96 4.72 -16.37
C TYR A 199 13.03 5.34 -15.45
N ASP A 200 13.03 6.67 -15.31
CA ASP A 200 13.95 7.44 -14.46
C ASP A 200 14.00 6.92 -13.02
N VAL A 201 12.82 6.60 -12.45
CA VAL A 201 12.74 6.12 -11.07
C VAL A 201 13.32 4.72 -10.95
N LEU A 202 13.01 3.82 -11.87
CA LEU A 202 13.57 2.47 -11.88
C LEU A 202 15.09 2.51 -12.05
N GLU A 203 15.59 3.33 -12.98
CA GLU A 203 17.02 3.51 -13.21
C GLU A 203 17.73 4.05 -11.96
N SER A 204 17.16 5.10 -11.32
CA SER A 204 17.74 5.71 -10.12
C SER A 204 17.90 4.75 -8.93
N ARG A 205 17.14 3.65 -8.91
CA ARG A 205 17.13 2.67 -7.83
C ARG A 205 18.21 1.59 -7.96
N ILE A 206 18.72 1.32 -9.17
CA ILE A 206 19.60 0.17 -9.47
C ILE A 206 20.82 0.09 -8.54
N SER A 207 21.42 1.24 -8.19
CA SER A 207 22.64 1.29 -7.37
C SER A 207 22.38 1.45 -5.87
N ARG A 208 21.12 1.58 -5.44
CA ARG A 208 20.77 2.04 -4.09
C ARG A 208 19.80 1.16 -3.33
N ALA A 209 19.03 0.33 -4.04
CA ALA A 209 18.05 -0.57 -3.45
C ALA A 209 18.21 -1.97 -4.05
N ARG A 210 17.48 -2.92 -3.48
CA ARG A 210 17.33 -4.24 -4.09
C ARG A 210 16.75 -4.09 -5.50
N ALA A 211 17.27 -4.89 -6.43
CA ALA A 211 16.80 -4.90 -7.80
C ALA A 211 15.31 -5.26 -7.87
N LEU A 212 14.54 -4.48 -8.62
CA LEU A 212 13.14 -4.76 -8.86
C LEU A 212 13.05 -5.99 -9.77
N GLN A 213 12.31 -7.00 -9.33
CA GLN A 213 12.15 -8.25 -10.06
C GLN A 213 11.00 -8.18 -11.05
N LYS A 214 9.90 -7.50 -10.67
CA LYS A 214 8.67 -7.51 -11.45
C LYS A 214 7.99 -6.15 -11.49
N LEU A 215 7.59 -5.74 -12.69
CA LEU A 215 6.70 -4.60 -12.94
C LEU A 215 5.42 -5.12 -13.61
N ALA A 216 4.32 -5.13 -12.86
CA ALA A 216 3.02 -5.55 -13.37
C ALA A 216 2.21 -4.31 -13.80
N LEU A 217 2.15 -4.06 -15.10
CA LEU A 217 1.36 -3.00 -15.73
C LEU A 217 0.04 -3.63 -16.17
N CYS A 218 -0.97 -3.68 -15.30
CA CYS A 218 -2.13 -4.55 -15.49
C CYS A 218 -3.22 -3.92 -16.37
N GLY A 219 -4.15 -4.74 -16.84
CA GLY A 219 -5.36 -4.31 -17.56
C GLY A 219 -5.33 -4.69 -19.04
N GLU A 220 -6.46 -4.45 -19.73
CA GLU A 220 -6.57 -4.70 -21.16
C GLU A 220 -5.91 -3.57 -21.94
N GLY A 221 -4.74 -3.86 -22.51
CA GLY A 221 -3.97 -2.92 -23.32
C GLY A 221 -3.97 -3.23 -24.81
N PRO A 222 -3.63 -2.26 -25.66
CA PRO A 222 -3.47 -2.50 -27.09
C PRO A 222 -2.26 -3.40 -27.34
N ALA A 223 -2.35 -4.32 -28.30
CA ALA A 223 -1.30 -5.31 -28.58
C ALA A 223 0.10 -4.72 -28.90
N ASN A 224 0.15 -3.47 -29.36
CA ASN A 224 1.36 -2.84 -29.89
C ASN A 224 1.79 -1.57 -29.14
N PHE A 225 1.13 -1.23 -28.03
CA PHE A 225 1.42 0.06 -27.37
C PHE A 225 2.70 -0.03 -26.54
N GLY A 226 3.66 0.86 -26.80
CA GLY A 226 4.86 1.00 -25.99
C GLY A 226 5.86 -0.16 -26.08
N THR A 227 5.88 -0.94 -27.17
CA THR A 227 6.86 -2.05 -27.35
C THR A 227 8.31 -1.61 -27.15
N ASP A 228 8.71 -0.48 -27.73
CA ASP A 228 10.07 0.06 -27.58
C ASP A 228 10.36 0.50 -26.14
N TRP A 229 9.36 1.08 -25.47
CA TRP A 229 9.45 1.46 -24.06
C TRP A 229 9.53 0.23 -23.13
N ILE A 230 8.75 -0.81 -23.40
CA ILE A 230 8.79 -2.09 -22.67
C ILE A 230 10.16 -2.76 -22.84
N VAL A 231 10.74 -2.73 -24.05
CA VAL A 231 12.10 -3.22 -24.30
C VAL A 231 13.13 -2.44 -23.49
N ARG A 232 13.00 -1.11 -23.40
CA ARG A 232 13.85 -0.28 -22.51
C ARG A 232 13.69 -0.68 -21.04
N LEU A 233 12.46 -0.89 -20.57
CA LEU A 233 12.19 -1.28 -19.18
C LEU A 233 12.76 -2.65 -18.81
N HIS A 234 12.83 -3.59 -19.75
CA HIS A 234 13.46 -4.90 -19.52
C HIS A 234 14.96 -4.83 -19.20
N GLN A 235 15.62 -3.70 -19.49
CA GLN A 235 17.00 -3.47 -19.07
C GLN A 235 17.11 -3.16 -17.57
N LEU A 236 15.99 -2.75 -16.94
CA LEU A 236 15.93 -2.31 -15.54
C LEU A 236 15.20 -3.32 -14.62
N VAL A 237 14.31 -4.14 -15.18
CA VAL A 237 13.44 -5.07 -14.44
C VAL A 237 13.39 -6.43 -15.13
N SER A 238 13.50 -7.51 -14.36
CA SER A 238 13.57 -8.87 -14.89
C SER A 238 12.28 -9.37 -15.56
N GLU A 239 11.13 -8.98 -15.04
CA GLU A 239 9.81 -9.40 -15.52
C GLU A 239 8.87 -8.20 -15.69
N ILE A 240 8.21 -8.11 -16.85
CA ILE A 240 7.13 -7.15 -17.11
C ILE A 240 5.90 -7.94 -17.54
N THR A 241 4.74 -7.66 -16.94
CA THR A 241 3.51 -8.41 -17.22
C THR A 241 2.28 -7.52 -17.27
N ALA A 242 1.29 -7.94 -18.05
CA ALA A 242 -0.05 -7.35 -18.09
C ALA A 242 -1.04 -7.99 -17.10
N GLN A 243 -0.62 -9.05 -16.41
CA GLN A 243 -1.43 -9.74 -15.42
C GLN A 243 -1.10 -9.22 -14.03
N LEU A 244 -2.11 -9.16 -13.17
CA LEU A 244 -1.87 -9.01 -11.74
C LEU A 244 -0.87 -10.09 -11.31
N PRO A 245 0.13 -9.76 -10.46
CA PRO A 245 1.08 -10.74 -9.98
C PRO A 245 0.31 -11.95 -9.48
N THR A 246 0.55 -13.13 -10.08
CA THR A 246 -0.11 -14.36 -9.67
C THR A 246 0.30 -14.62 -8.24
N ILE A 247 -0.59 -14.29 -7.31
CA ILE A 247 -0.46 -14.68 -5.91
C ILE A 247 -0.52 -16.21 -5.95
N PRO A 248 0.50 -16.95 -5.46
CA PRO A 248 0.49 -18.40 -5.57
C PRO A 248 -0.68 -18.97 -4.75
N SER A 249 -1.82 -19.18 -5.39
CA SER A 249 -2.89 -20.02 -4.87
C SER A 249 -2.40 -21.45 -4.99
N ARG A 250 -2.38 -22.16 -3.86
CA ARG A 250 -2.03 -23.58 -3.79
C ARG A 250 -2.75 -24.33 -4.89
N SER A 251 -2.02 -25.21 -5.60
CA SER A 251 -2.61 -26.08 -6.60
C SER A 251 -3.86 -26.73 -6.02
N THR A 252 -4.98 -26.60 -6.71
CA THR A 252 -6.14 -27.46 -6.49
C THR A 252 -5.74 -28.85 -6.96
N ASN A 253 -4.96 -29.56 -6.14
CA ASN A 253 -4.90 -31.01 -6.25
C ASN A 253 -6.27 -31.50 -5.81
N GLY A 254 -7.10 -31.80 -6.81
CA GLY A 254 -8.40 -32.42 -6.61
C GLY A 254 -8.26 -33.66 -5.74
N CYS A 255 -9.06 -33.71 -4.67
CA CYS A 255 -9.47 -34.97 -4.11
C CYS A 255 -10.79 -35.35 -4.78
N LYS A 256 -10.71 -36.42 -5.57
CA LYS A 256 -11.80 -37.38 -5.68
C LYS A 256 -12.15 -37.93 -4.30
#